data_AF-A0A527XDB8-F1
#
_entry.id   AF-A0A527XDB8-F1
#
_cell.length_a   1.000
_cell.length_b   1.000
_cell.length_c   1.000
_cell.angle_alpha   90.00
_cell.angle_beta   90.00
_cell.angle_gamma   90.00
#
_symmetry.space_group_name_H-M   'P 1'
#
loop_
_entity.id
_entity.type
_entity.pdbx_description
1 polymer ?
#
loop_
_entity_poly.entity_id
_entity_poly.type
_entity_poly.pdbx_seq_one_letter_code
_entity_poly.pdbx_strand_id
1 'polypeptide(L)' 'LLSQQQPRTVYVEEGGYEGSWHVRRCLARYGSYDPDTNTYIGYDGYPHYCHL' A
#
# COMPACT_ATOMS: atom_id res chain seq x y z
N LEU A 1 -30.15 -24.32 -14.16
CA LEU A 1 -29.06 -24.29 -13.16
C LEU A 1 -28.09 -23.18 -13.57
N LEU A 2 -28.28 -21.97 -13.04
CA LEU A 2 -27.39 -20.84 -13.33
C LEU A 2 -26.27 -20.84 -12.28
N SER A 3 -25.04 -21.13 -12.73
CA SER A 3 -23.84 -21.10 -11.89
C SER A 3 -23.63 -19.71 -11.32
N GLN A 4 -23.67 -19.59 -9.99
CA GLN A 4 -23.23 -18.42 -9.23
C GLN A 4 -21.72 -18.25 -9.42
N GLN A 5 -21.31 -17.55 -10.48
CA GLN A 5 -19.93 -17.14 -10.67
C GLN A 5 -19.54 -16.23 -9.49
N GLN A 6 -18.85 -16.79 -8.51
CA GLN A 6 -18.36 -16.05 -7.36
C GLN A 6 -17.46 -14.91 -7.88
N PRO A 7 -17.67 -13.66 -7.42
CA PRO A 7 -16.81 -12.57 -7.81
C PRO A 7 -15.38 -12.89 -7.35
N ARG A 8 -14.47 -13.03 -8.30
CA ARG A 8 -13.04 -13.18 -8.03
C ARG A 8 -12.52 -11.80 -7.67
N THR A 9 -11.91 -11.66 -6.49
CA THR A 9 -11.21 -10.42 -6.13
C THR A 9 -9.99 -10.28 -7.05
N VAL A 10 -10.13 -9.48 -8.10
CA VAL A 10 -9.01 -9.11 -8.96
C VAL A 10 -8.35 -7.90 -8.30
N TYR A 11 -7.13 -8.08 -7.79
CA TYR A 11 -6.30 -6.94 -7.42
C TYR A 11 -5.82 -6.29 -8.72
N VAL A 12 -6.43 -5.17 -9.08
CA VAL A 12 -5.98 -4.36 -10.22
C VAL A 12 -4.70 -3.67 -9.78
N GLU A 13 -3.54 -4.19 -10.20
CA GLU A 13 -2.27 -3.46 -10.10
C GLU A 13 -2.17 -2.53 -11.32
N GLU A 14 -3.04 -1.51 -11.35
CA GLU A 14 -2.96 -0.39 -12.29
C GLU A 14 -1.74 0.45 -11.89
N GLY A 15 -0.75 0.50 -12.77
CA GLY A 15 0.63 0.86 -12.46
C GLY A 15 0.84 2.30 -12.02
N GLY A 16 1.57 2.43 -10.91
CA GLY A 16 2.08 3.67 -10.32
C GLY A 16 2.60 3.38 -8.90
N TYR A 17 3.44 4.25 -8.32
CA TYR A 17 3.87 4.12 -6.91
C TYR A 17 2.65 3.94 -5.99
N GLU A 18 1.56 4.68 -6.25
CA GLU A 18 0.26 4.59 -5.58
C GLU A 18 -0.45 3.21 -5.67
N GLY A 19 -0.13 2.41 -6.68
CA GLY A 19 -0.74 1.09 -6.93
C GLY A 19 -0.05 -0.09 -6.26
N SER A 20 1.23 0.05 -5.86
CA SER A 20 1.98 -1.07 -5.30
C SER A 20 1.39 -1.55 -3.96
N TRP A 21 1.32 -2.87 -3.76
CA TRP A 21 0.87 -3.44 -2.47
C TRP A 21 1.68 -2.89 -1.28
N HIS A 22 2.98 -2.64 -1.50
CA HIS A 22 3.88 -2.03 -0.54
C HIS A 22 3.40 -0.63 -0.12
N VAL A 23 3.20 0.28 -1.06
CA VAL A 23 2.74 1.65 -0.78
C VAL A 23 1.40 1.67 -0.09
N ARG A 24 0.44 0.84 -0.53
CA ARG A 24 -0.85 0.70 0.15
C ARG A 24 -0.71 0.26 1.61
N ARG A 25 0.21 -0.67 1.90
CA ARG A 25 0.46 -1.13 3.27
C ARG A 25 1.16 -0.08 4.12
N CYS A 26 2.13 0.64 3.55
CA CYS A 26 2.87 1.69 4.24
C CYS A 26 1.95 2.88 4.55
N LEU A 27 1.12 3.33 3.60
CA LEU A 27 0.10 4.37 3.82
C LEU A 27 -0.90 3.98 4.92
N ALA A 28 -1.34 2.73 4.95
CA ALA A 28 -2.28 2.24 5.96
C ALA A 28 -1.66 2.14 7.37
N ARG A 29 -0.34 1.95 7.46
CA ARG A 29 0.37 1.76 8.73
C ARG A 29 0.90 3.07 9.31
N TYR A 30 1.46 3.93 8.46
CA TYR A 30 2.15 5.15 8.88
C TYR A 30 1.48 6.36 8.24
N GLY A 31 0.76 7.16 9.04
CA GLY A 31 0.04 8.34 8.55
C GLY A 31 0.94 9.45 7.98
N SER A 32 2.25 9.41 8.28
CA SER A 32 3.27 10.32 7.74
C SER A 32 4.08 9.70 6.60
N TYR A 33 3.60 8.63 5.98
CA TYR A 33 4.33 7.96 4.90
C TYR A 33 4.32 8.81 3.63
N ASP A 34 5.51 9.01 3.06
CA ASP A 34 5.74 9.65 1.77
C ASP A 34 6.11 8.56 0.73
N PRO A 35 5.26 8.32 -0.29
CA PRO A 35 5.54 7.34 -1.32
C PRO A 35 6.72 7.75 -2.22
N ASP A 36 7.01 9.03 -2.43
CA ASP A 36 8.08 9.47 -3.34
C ASP A 36 9.47 9.12 -2.79
N THR A 37 9.62 9.14 -1.46
CA THR A 37 10.87 8.82 -0.76
C THR A 37 10.88 7.45 -0.12
N ASN A 38 9.73 6.77 -0.06
CA ASN A 38 9.51 5.54 0.70
C ASN A 38 9.85 5.67 2.20
N THR A 39 9.52 6.81 2.81
CA THR A 39 9.84 7.08 4.23
C THR A 39 8.63 7.48 5.07
N TYR A 40 8.74 7.34 6.40
CA TYR A 40 7.78 7.84 7.37
C TYR A 40 8.51 8.41 8.60
N ILE A 41 7.83 9.24 9.42
CA ILE A 41 8.39 9.78 10.66
C ILE A 41 8.15 8.78 11.79
N GLY A 42 9.26 8.29 12.38
CA GLY A 42 9.23 7.40 13.53
C GLY A 42 8.87 8.12 14.82
N TYR A 43 8.63 7.36 15.89
CA TYR A 43 8.40 7.92 17.22
C TYR A 43 9.61 8.68 17.78
N ASP A 44 10.79 8.44 17.23
CA ASP A 44 12.02 9.17 17.50
C ASP A 44 12.10 10.53 16.78
N GLY A 45 11.11 10.85 15.94
CA GLY A 45 11.04 12.08 15.17
C GLY A 45 11.89 12.09 13.90
N TYR A 46 12.52 10.96 13.53
CA TYR A 46 13.38 10.87 12.35
C TYR A 46 12.70 10.12 11.19
N PRO A 47 13.10 10.39 9.93
CA PRO A 47 12.63 9.62 8.78
C PRO A 47 13.19 8.19 8.79
N HIS A 48 12.32 7.20 8.58
CA HIS A 48 12.66 5.79 8.41
C HIS A 48 12.10 5.25 7.11
N TYR A 49 12.82 4.34 6.47
CA TYR A 49 12.30 3.64 5.30
C TYR A 49 11.19 2.66 5.68
N CYS A 50 10.17 2.56 4.82
CA CYS A 50 9.19 1.48 4.92
C CYS A 50 9.73 0.22 4.22
N HIS A 51 9.65 -0.92 4.89
CA HIS A 51 10.12 -2.22 4.40
C HIS A 51 9.05 -3.32 4.50
N LEU A 52 7.77 -2.93 4.57
CA LEU A 52 6.62 -3.84 4.75
C LEU A 52 6.26 -4.64 3.48
#